data_AF-A0A357Y9A7-F1
#
_entry.id   AF-A0A357Y9A7-F1
#
_cell.length_a   1.000
_cell.length_b   1.000
_cell.length_c   1.000
_cell.angle_alpha   90.00
_cell.angle_beta   90.00
_cell.angle_gamma   90.00
#
_symmetry.space_group_name_H-M   'P 1'
#
loop_
_entity.id
_entity.type
_entity.pdbx_description
1 polymer ?
#
loop_
_entity_poly.entity_id
_entity_poly.type
_entity_poly.pdbx_seq_one_letter_code
_entity_poly.pdbx_strand_id
1 'polypeptide(L)'
;MALAIFIREYFIWHYGSALKDILELAKNFFWFFYHFFSIPLLAKTLLSPIWRLSEKYRRGFDPQALFETLIVNLISRLVGFILRTILLLAGLLVELFLLLALIPVFAAWIFLPLLIPLLFLAGLTMALL
;
A
#
# COMPACT_ATOMS: atom_id res chain seq x y z
N MET A 1 -40.72 -4.55 -22.57
CA MET A 1 -39.64 -3.85 -23.30
C MET A 1 -38.67 -3.17 -22.34
N ALA A 2 -39.13 -2.31 -21.42
CA ALA A 2 -38.28 -1.60 -20.45
C ALA A 2 -37.39 -2.51 -19.56
N LEU A 3 -37.94 -3.62 -19.04
CA LEU A 3 -37.19 -4.53 -18.17
C LEU A 3 -35.97 -5.17 -18.87
N ALA A 4 -36.12 -5.57 -20.13
CA ALA A 4 -35.02 -6.18 -20.89
C ALA A 4 -33.89 -5.19 -21.18
N ILE A 5 -34.25 -3.91 -21.42
CA ILE A 5 -33.29 -2.82 -21.62
C ILE A 5 -32.51 -2.59 -20.32
N PHE A 6 -33.22 -2.48 -19.20
CA PHE A 6 -32.62 -2.31 -17.88
C PHE A 6 -31.64 -3.44 -17.53
N ILE A 7 -32.05 -4.70 -17.71
CA ILE A 7 -31.18 -5.86 -17.46
C ILE A 7 -29.92 -5.77 -18.32
N ARG A 8 -30.05 -5.51 -19.62
CA ARG A 8 -28.91 -5.38 -20.52
C ARG A 8 -27.94 -4.28 -20.09
N GLU A 9 -28.46 -3.09 -19.77
CA GLU A 9 -27.65 -1.96 -19.33
C GLU A 9 -26.92 -2.25 -18.02
N TYR A 10 -27.59 -2.91 -17.07
CA TYR A 10 -26.98 -3.36 -15.83
C TYR A 10 -25.80 -4.30 -16.09
N PHE A 11 -25.96 -5.33 -16.93
CA PHE A 11 -24.87 -6.27 -17.22
C PHE A 11 -23.69 -5.58 -17.93
N ILE A 12 -23.95 -4.65 -18.85
CA ILE A 12 -22.90 -3.87 -19.53
C ILE A 12 -22.14 -2.99 -18.53
N TRP A 13 -22.84 -2.33 -17.61
CA TRP A 13 -22.21 -1.52 -16.57
C TRP A 13 -21.40 -2.40 -15.59
N HIS A 14 -22.01 -3.47 -15.09
CA HIS A 14 -21.47 -4.35 -14.06
C HIS A 14 -20.15 -5.00 -14.48
N TYR A 15 -20.09 -5.51 -15.71
CA TYR A 15 -18.90 -6.15 -16.28
C TYR A 15 -18.05 -5.22 -17.17
N GLY A 16 -18.38 -3.93 -17.21
CA GLY A 16 -17.73 -2.95 -18.07
C GLY A 16 -17.17 -1.78 -17.28
N SER A 17 -17.94 -0.70 -17.20
CA SER A 17 -17.51 0.56 -16.56
C SER A 17 -17.18 0.37 -15.09
N ALA A 18 -18.00 -0.37 -14.33
CA ALA A 18 -17.78 -0.52 -12.89
C ALA A 18 -16.46 -1.23 -12.57
N LEU A 19 -16.08 -2.25 -13.36
CA LEU A 19 -14.78 -2.90 -13.21
C LEU A 19 -13.61 -1.94 -13.46
N LYS A 20 -13.76 -1.02 -14.43
CA LYS A 20 -12.76 0.02 -14.68
C LYS A 20 -12.67 0.97 -13.50
N ASP A 21 -13.80 1.39 -12.94
CA ASP A 21 -13.86 2.29 -11.79
C ASP A 21 -13.19 1.65 -10.56
N ILE A 22 -13.38 0.34 -10.33
CA ILE A 22 -12.72 -0.40 -9.25
C ILE A 22 -11.20 -0.43 -9.46
N LEU A 23 -10.74 -0.70 -10.69
CA LEU A 23 -9.30 -0.69 -11.01
C LEU A 23 -8.69 0.70 -10.84
N GLU A 24 -9.41 1.75 -11.24
CA GLU A 24 -8.96 3.13 -11.09
C GLU A 24 -8.87 3.54 -9.61
N LEU A 25 -9.88 3.17 -8.80
CA LEU A 25 -9.85 3.36 -7.37
C LEU A 25 -8.68 2.62 -6.72
N ALA A 26 -8.44 1.36 -7.11
CA ALA A 26 -7.30 0.59 -6.63
C ALA A 26 -5.99 1.31 -6.97
N LYS A 27 -5.81 1.74 -8.22
CA LYS A 27 -4.63 2.51 -8.66
C LYS A 27 -4.42 3.77 -7.82
N ASN A 28 -5.50 4.48 -7.47
CA ASN A 28 -5.42 5.66 -6.62
C ASN A 28 -4.97 5.31 -5.20
N PHE A 29 -5.41 4.18 -4.63
CA PHE A 29 -4.91 3.69 -3.34
C PHE A 29 -3.41 3.34 -3.40
N PHE A 30 -2.98 2.54 -4.39
CA PHE A 30 -1.55 2.25 -4.61
C PHE A 30 -0.74 3.53 -4.74
N TRP A 31 -1.20 4.48 -5.55
CA TRP A 31 -0.53 5.77 -5.71
C TRP A 31 -0.47 6.54 -4.38
N PHE A 32 -1.57 6.59 -3.62
CA PHE A 32 -1.62 7.27 -2.33
C PHE A 32 -0.62 6.69 -1.34
N PHE A 33 -0.64 5.38 -1.11
CA PHE A 33 0.23 4.75 -0.10
C PHE A 33 1.71 4.80 -0.50
N TYR A 34 2.02 4.65 -1.79
CA TYR A 34 3.36 4.79 -2.32
C TYR A 34 3.98 6.16 -2.01
N HIS A 35 3.17 7.23 -2.09
CA HIS A 35 3.58 8.60 -1.76
C HIS A 35 3.50 8.90 -0.26
N PHE A 36 2.49 8.40 0.44
CA PHE A 36 2.31 8.57 1.89
C PHE A 36 3.51 8.02 2.66
N PHE A 37 3.96 6.81 2.33
CA PHE A 37 5.18 6.23 2.90
C PHE A 37 6.46 6.78 2.25
N SER A 38 6.35 7.60 1.21
CA SER A 38 7.50 8.16 0.47
C SER A 38 8.50 7.07 0.07
N ILE A 39 7.98 5.92 -0.41
CA ILE A 39 8.77 4.72 -0.75
C ILE A 39 10.01 5.04 -1.60
N PRO A 40 9.92 5.80 -2.71
CA PRO A 40 11.11 6.09 -3.53
C PRO A 40 12.14 6.96 -2.80
N LEU A 41 11.69 7.88 -1.93
CA LEU A 41 12.61 8.71 -1.15
C LEU A 41 13.31 7.87 -0.07
N LEU A 42 12.56 7.03 0.66
CA LEU A 42 13.13 6.14 1.67
C LEU A 42 14.17 5.21 1.05
N ALA A 43 13.84 4.56 -0.08
CA ALA A 43 14.76 3.68 -0.80
C ALA A 43 16.06 4.40 -1.23
N LYS A 44 15.96 5.63 -1.76
CA LYS A 44 17.13 6.44 -2.15
C LYS A 44 17.97 6.93 -0.97
N THR A 45 17.38 7.07 0.20
CA THR A 45 18.02 7.69 1.38
C THR A 45 18.36 6.71 2.49
N LEU A 46 18.25 5.39 2.25
CA LEU A 46 18.54 4.34 3.24
C LEU A 46 19.89 4.52 3.94
N LEU A 47 20.94 4.79 3.18
CA LEU A 47 22.31 4.95 3.70
C LEU A 47 22.70 6.41 3.95
N SER A 48 21.77 7.35 3.77
CA SER A 48 22.05 8.78 3.95
C SER A 48 22.18 9.14 5.45
N PRO A 49 23.21 9.92 5.84
CA PRO A 49 23.35 10.36 7.22
C PRO A 49 22.18 11.26 7.65
N ILE A 50 21.78 11.17 8.91
CA ILE A 50 20.83 12.12 9.48
C ILE A 50 21.59 13.42 9.77
N TRP A 51 21.27 14.46 8.99
CA TRP A 51 21.92 15.79 9.06
C TRP A 51 21.98 16.41 10.46
N ARG A 52 21.02 16.08 11.34
CA ARG A 52 20.92 16.65 12.69
C ARG A 52 21.86 15.99 13.72
N LEU A 53 22.37 14.79 13.41
CA LEU A 53 23.22 13.99 14.30
C LEU A 53 24.64 13.83 13.76
N SER A 54 24.96 14.41 12.60
CA SER A 54 26.30 14.31 12.02
C SER A 54 27.22 15.40 12.56
N GLU A 55 28.35 15.02 13.15
CA GLU A 55 29.40 15.94 13.55
C GLU A 55 30.37 16.21 12.39
N LYS A 56 30.80 17.47 12.26
CA LYS A 56 31.82 17.88 11.29
C LYS A 56 33.21 17.53 11.84
N TYR A 57 34.01 16.85 11.05
CA TYR A 57 35.42 16.62 11.36
C TYR A 57 36.14 17.93 11.65
N ARG A 58 36.81 18.02 12.81
CA ARG A 58 37.66 19.17 13.16
C ARG A 58 38.87 19.26 12.23
N ARG A 59 39.34 20.49 11.97
CA ARG A 59 40.58 20.74 11.23
C ARG A 59 41.78 20.50 12.15
N GLY A 60 42.71 19.64 11.73
CA GLY A 60 43.89 19.23 12.50
C GLY A 60 43.99 17.70 12.62
N PHE A 61 45.20 17.17 12.84
CA PHE A 61 45.40 15.73 13.04
C PHE A 61 45.30 15.39 14.53
N ASP A 62 44.07 15.16 15.00
CA ASP A 62 43.76 14.68 16.35
C ASP A 62 43.06 13.32 16.25
N PRO A 63 43.79 12.21 16.44
CA PRO A 63 43.24 10.86 16.32
C PRO A 63 42.05 10.59 17.25
N GLN A 64 42.01 11.22 18.43
CA GLN A 64 40.93 11.04 19.38
C GLN A 64 39.64 11.71 18.89
N ALA A 65 39.73 12.98 18.47
CA ALA A 65 38.60 13.69 17.90
C ALA A 65 38.08 13.05 16.60
N LEU A 66 38.97 12.44 15.80
CA LEU A 66 38.59 11.69 14.59
C LEU A 66 37.76 10.44 14.93
N PHE A 67 38.17 9.68 15.95
CA PHE A 67 37.46 8.47 16.39
C PHE A 67 36.08 8.80 16.98
N GLU A 68 36.00 9.84 17.82
CA GLU A 68 34.73 10.31 18.38
C GLU A 68 33.73 10.70 17.27
N THR A 69 34.19 11.52 16.32
CA THR A 69 33.36 11.96 15.18
C THR A 69 32.91 10.78 14.32
N LEU A 70 33.79 9.78 14.12
CA LEU A 70 33.47 8.58 13.33
C LEU A 70 32.38 7.75 14.00
N ILE A 71 32.49 7.51 15.32
CA ILE A 71 31.50 6.73 16.08
C ILE A 71 30.14 7.43 16.06
N VAL A 72 30.09 8.74 16.32
CA VAL A 72 28.85 9.52 16.30
C VAL A 72 28.18 9.46 14.92
N ASN A 73 28.96 9.66 13.86
CA ASN A 73 28.45 9.59 12.48
C ASN A 73 27.98 8.18 12.10
N LEU A 74 28.63 7.13 12.59
CA LEU A 74 28.23 5.76 12.35
C LEU A 74 26.90 5.46 13.05
N ILE A 75 26.76 5.81 14.33
CA ILE A 75 25.52 5.63 15.10
C ILE A 75 24.37 6.39 14.43
N SER A 76 24.59 7.65 14.04
CA SER A 76 23.62 8.45 13.30
C SER A 76 23.11 7.77 12.02
N ARG A 77 24.02 7.20 11.22
CA ARG A 77 23.67 6.47 10.00
C ARG A 77 22.92 5.17 10.30
N LEU A 78 23.33 4.42 11.32
CA LEU A 78 22.65 3.17 11.72
C LEU A 78 21.22 3.43 12.18
N VAL A 79 21.01 4.43 13.03
CA VAL A 79 19.66 4.81 13.49
C VAL A 79 18.79 5.23 12.30
N GLY A 80 19.32 6.07 11.41
CA GLY A 80 18.60 6.48 10.21
C GLY A 80 18.29 5.33 9.26
N PHE A 81 19.22 4.38 9.11
CA PHE A 81 19.01 3.18 8.32
C PHE A 81 17.91 2.29 8.90
N ILE A 82 17.90 2.06 10.22
CA ILE A 82 16.89 1.24 10.89
C ILE A 82 15.51 1.86 10.73
N LEU A 83 15.35 3.15 11.06
CA LEU A 83 14.06 3.83 10.96
C LEU A 83 13.52 3.85 9.53
N ARG A 84 14.36 4.19 8.54
CA ARG A 84 13.96 4.20 7.13
C ARG A 84 13.62 2.81 6.60
N THR A 85 14.36 1.78 7.03
CA THR A 85 14.06 0.39 6.68
C THR A 85 12.71 -0.05 7.24
N ILE A 86 12.41 0.26 8.51
CA ILE A 86 11.10 -0.06 9.12
C ILE A 86 9.97 0.62 8.34
N LEU A 87 10.09 1.92 8.04
CA LEU A 87 9.08 2.65 7.27
C LEU A 87 8.92 2.12 5.84
N LEU A 88 10.03 1.77 5.18
CA LEU A 88 10.01 1.20 3.85
C LEU A 88 9.32 -0.17 3.83
N LEU A 89 9.66 -1.04 4.79
CA LEU A 89 9.03 -2.35 4.93
C LEU A 89 7.54 -2.22 5.26
N ALA A 90 7.16 -1.31 6.16
CA ALA A 90 5.76 -1.05 6.48
C ALA A 90 4.98 -0.58 5.24
N GLY A 91 5.54 0.35 4.46
CA GLY A 91 4.93 0.81 3.21
C GLY A 91 4.75 -0.33 2.20
N LEU A 92 5.78 -1.15 1.98
CA LEU A 92 5.71 -2.30 1.07
C LEU A 92 4.70 -3.37 1.55
N LEU A 93 4.58 -3.58 2.87
CA LEU A 93 3.57 -4.48 3.43
C LEU A 93 2.15 -3.98 3.19
N VAL A 94 1.92 -2.66 3.29
CA VAL A 94 0.62 -2.06 2.98
C VAL A 94 0.30 -2.22 1.49
N GLU A 95 1.25 -1.96 0.59
CA GLU A 95 1.07 -2.19 -0.85
C GLU A 95 0.73 -3.65 -1.17
N LEU A 96 1.44 -4.59 -0.53
CA LEU A 96 1.16 -6.01 -0.68
C LEU A 96 -0.24 -6.37 -0.16
N PHE A 97 -0.64 -5.83 0.99
CA PHE A 97 -1.97 -6.04 1.54
C PHE A 97 -3.06 -5.51 0.60
N LEU A 98 -2.89 -4.32 0.02
CA LEU A 98 -3.82 -3.76 -0.96
C LEU A 98 -3.97 -4.67 -2.19
N LEU A 99 -2.86 -5.21 -2.69
CA LEU A 99 -2.88 -6.15 -3.81
C LEU A 99 -3.66 -7.43 -3.47
N LEU A 100 -3.43 -7.98 -2.28
CA LEU A 100 -4.13 -9.18 -1.83
C LEU A 100 -5.63 -8.91 -1.55
N ALA A 101 -5.98 -7.74 -1.01
CA ALA A 101 -7.35 -7.33 -0.76
C ALA A 101 -8.14 -7.07 -2.05
N LEU A 102 -7.46 -6.72 -3.13
CA LEU A 102 -8.07 -6.48 -4.43
C LEU A 102 -8.69 -7.76 -5.03
N ILE A 103 -8.08 -8.93 -4.76
CA ILE A 103 -8.55 -10.24 -5.24
C ILE A 103 -9.98 -10.56 -4.75
N PRO A 104 -10.28 -10.61 -3.43
CA PRO A 104 -11.62 -10.88 -2.97
C PRO A 104 -12.61 -9.77 -3.34
N VAL A 105 -12.18 -8.51 -3.45
CA VAL A 105 -13.06 -7.41 -3.92
C VAL A 105 -13.50 -7.65 -5.36
N PHE A 106 -12.58 -7.98 -6.28
CA PHE A 106 -12.93 -8.31 -7.66
C PHE A 106 -13.78 -9.58 -7.75
N ALA A 107 -13.40 -10.63 -7.01
CA ALA A 107 -14.18 -11.86 -6.99
C ALA A 107 -15.62 -11.59 -6.52
N ALA A 108 -15.78 -10.89 -5.39
CA ALA A 108 -17.09 -10.51 -4.87
C ALA A 108 -17.88 -9.68 -5.88
N TRP A 109 -17.26 -8.73 -6.58
CA TRP A 109 -17.93 -7.94 -7.62
C TRP A 109 -18.40 -8.80 -8.79
N ILE A 110 -17.52 -9.63 -9.36
CA ILE A 110 -17.84 -10.48 -10.52
C ILE A 110 -18.98 -11.45 -10.20
N PHE A 111 -18.96 -12.04 -9.00
CA PHE A 111 -19.95 -13.02 -8.57
C PHE A 111 -21.18 -12.41 -7.90
N LEU A 112 -21.20 -11.10 -7.62
CA LEU A 112 -22.31 -10.42 -6.95
C LEU A 112 -23.69 -10.72 -7.57
N PRO A 113 -23.86 -10.67 -8.91
CA PRO A 113 -25.17 -10.93 -9.54
C PRO A 113 -25.69 -12.35 -9.30
N LEU A 114 -24.81 -13.31 -9.00
CA LEU A 114 -25.15 -14.70 -8.69
C LEU A 114 -25.26 -14.93 -7.18
N LEU A 115 -24.37 -14.33 -6.39
CA LEU A 115 -24.35 -14.43 -4.93
C LEU A 115 -25.66 -13.91 -4.31
N ILE A 116 -26.22 -12.81 -4.82
CA ILE A 116 -27.43 -12.22 -4.25
C ILE A 116 -28.63 -13.21 -4.35
N PRO A 117 -28.99 -13.76 -5.53
CA PRO A 117 -30.02 -14.79 -5.61
C PRO A 117 -29.73 -16.04 -4.78
N LEU A 118 -28.48 -16.52 -4.77
CA LEU A 118 -28.10 -17.72 -4.02
C LEU A 118 -28.28 -17.54 -2.51
N LEU A 119 -27.80 -16.43 -1.96
CA LEU A 119 -27.93 -16.12 -0.53
C LEU A 119 -29.40 -15.92 -0.13
N PHE A 120 -30.18 -15.30 -1.01
CA PHE A 120 -31.62 -15.15 -0.79
C PHE A 120 -32.34 -16.50 -0.74
N LEU A 121 -32.08 -17.39 -1.70
CA LEU A 121 -32.64 -18.74 -1.73
C LEU A 121 -32.20 -19.57 -0.52
N ALA A 122 -30.92 -19.51 -0.15
CA ALA A 122 -30.40 -20.20 1.03
C ALA A 122 -31.09 -19.73 2.31
N GLY A 123 -31.27 -18.42 2.48
CA GLY A 123 -32.02 -17.84 3.61
C GLY A 123 -33.46 -18.34 3.67
N LEU A 124 -34.17 -18.38 2.52
CA LEU A 124 -35.52 -18.93 2.46
C LEU A 124 -35.58 -20.40 2.86
N THR A 125 -34.64 -21.22 2.39
CA THR A 125 -34.61 -22.65 2.76
C THR A 125 -34.38 -22.85 4.26
N MET A 126 -33.53 -22.03 4.89
CA MET A 126 -33.27 -22.10 6.33
C MET A 126 -34.46 -21.62 7.16
N ALA A 127 -35.29 -20.71 6.64
CA ALA A 127 -36.48 -20.23 7.34
C ALA A 127 -37.68 -21.19 7.23
N LEU A 128 -37.67 -22.10 6.25
CA LEU A 128 -38.73 -23.09 6.00
C LEU A 128 -38.45 -24.46 6.65
N LEU A 129 -37.20 -24.72 7.07
CA LEU A 129 -36.77 -25.88 7.85
C LEU A 129 -36.99 -25.63 9.35
#